data_AF-A0A660QI19-F1
#
_entry.id   AF-A0A660QI19-F1
#
_cell.length_a   1.000
_cell.length_b   1.000
_cell.length_c   1.000
_cell.angle_alpha   90.00
_cell.angle_beta   90.00
_cell.angle_gamma   90.00
#
_symmetry.space_group_name_H-M   'P 1'
#
loop_
_entity.id
_entity.type
_entity.pdbx_description
1 polymer ?
#
loop_
_entity_poly.entity_id
_entity_poly.type
_entity_poly.pdbx_seq_one_letter_code
_entity_poly.pdbx_strand_id
1 'polypeptide(L)'
;MTMKRIESGTFIMGAGGTPLPVALTDNLPHRTNGDFDEFPARSVTITRSFHIATTEITNAQFEQFDPNHRALRGKRGFSNADDEAVVFVTWHDAMHFCEWLSEKEGKPYRLPTETEWEYACRAGTTSHFHTGDTLPEVFHNNQRLTFFPEPTRVDEGRRFEDDIVPIPVGQTPPNPWGLYDMHGNVEEWCSDWYGPYSGDEVSNPVGRMHGDFKVTRGGSHSTELYFLRSANRMGTLPEDSSWLIGFRVVQGEAPKSAPLPMIDSKPLNQRSVLQTTGTPLTPYDNSKPYFVGPRQYVKIAPDAYGPLFGFHNHVPGIAACPNGDLLAIWYTCIRERGRELALAASRLRAGAEQWEPASPLWDAPDRN
;
A
#
# COMPACT_ATOMS: atom_id res chain seq x y z
N MET A 1 -12.44 19.47 15.28
CA MET A 1 -12.55 18.11 14.69
C MET A 1 -13.76 17.42 15.29
N THR A 2 -14.57 16.74 14.49
CA THR A 2 -15.73 15.97 14.96
C THR A 2 -15.34 14.51 15.08
N MET A 3 -15.66 13.89 16.21
CA MET A 3 -15.36 12.49 16.50
C MET A 3 -16.65 11.67 16.56
N LYS A 4 -16.65 10.49 15.94
CA LYS A 4 -17.77 9.54 15.97
C LYS A 4 -17.42 8.33 16.80
N ARG A 5 -18.27 7.99 17.78
CA ARG A 5 -18.17 6.72 18.51
C ARG A 5 -18.53 5.55 17.59
N ILE A 6 -17.66 4.56 17.54
CA ILE A 6 -17.84 3.29 16.85
C ILE A 6 -17.98 2.20 17.92
N GLU A 7 -19.07 1.43 17.88
CA GLU A 7 -19.30 0.35 18.84
C GLU A 7 -18.33 -0.83 18.61
N SER A 8 -18.07 -1.60 19.66
CA SER A 8 -17.38 -2.89 19.53
C SER A 8 -18.22 -3.86 18.69
N GLY A 9 -17.57 -4.78 18.00
CA GLY A 9 -18.25 -5.84 17.26
C GLY A 9 -17.30 -6.76 16.50
N THR A 10 -17.88 -7.65 15.73
CA THR A 10 -17.14 -8.59 14.87
C THR A 10 -17.51 -8.34 13.42
N PHE A 11 -16.53 -8.46 12.52
CA PHE A 11 -16.75 -8.38 11.07
C PHE A 11 -15.77 -9.28 10.33
N ILE A 12 -16.01 -9.46 9.03
CA ILE A 12 -15.08 -10.13 8.13
C ILE A 12 -14.16 -9.08 7.52
N MET A 13 -12.86 -9.18 7.84
CA MET A 13 -11.79 -8.36 7.28
C MET A 13 -11.19 -9.03 6.05
N GLY A 14 -10.86 -8.24 5.03
CA GLY A 14 -10.31 -8.72 3.75
C GLY A 14 -11.34 -8.96 2.65
N ALA A 15 -10.87 -9.42 1.49
CA ALA A 15 -11.72 -9.68 0.32
C ALA A 15 -12.51 -10.98 0.48
N GLY A 16 -13.84 -10.87 0.55
CA GLY A 16 -14.74 -12.02 0.59
C GLY A 16 -14.88 -12.73 -0.76
N GLY A 17 -15.38 -13.97 -0.77
CA GLY A 17 -15.47 -14.82 -1.96
C GLY A 17 -16.47 -14.42 -3.05
N THR A 18 -16.99 -13.18 -3.05
CA THR A 18 -17.83 -12.66 -4.13
C THR A 18 -16.94 -11.98 -5.18
N PRO A 19 -16.96 -12.43 -6.44
CA PRO A 19 -16.20 -11.77 -7.50
C PRO A 19 -16.53 -10.28 -7.64
N LEU A 20 -15.54 -9.48 -7.99
CA LEU A 20 -15.70 -8.08 -8.31
C LEU A 20 -16.46 -7.91 -9.64
N PRO A 21 -17.33 -6.88 -9.75
CA PRO A 21 -17.94 -6.50 -11.02
C PRO A 21 -16.90 -6.26 -12.11
N VAL A 22 -17.22 -6.71 -13.33
CA VAL A 22 -16.36 -6.54 -14.53
C VAL A 22 -15.91 -5.09 -14.73
N ALA A 23 -16.78 -4.12 -14.43
CA ALA A 23 -16.47 -2.70 -14.56
C ALA A 23 -15.35 -2.21 -13.62
N LEU A 24 -15.06 -2.91 -12.52
CA LEU A 24 -13.96 -2.58 -11.61
C LEU A 24 -12.68 -3.33 -11.94
N THR A 25 -12.78 -4.46 -12.66
CA THR A 25 -11.63 -5.33 -12.93
C THR A 25 -11.01 -5.05 -14.29
N ASP A 26 -11.60 -4.22 -15.13
CA ASP A 26 -11.20 -4.01 -16.53
C ASP A 26 -11.11 -5.34 -17.33
N ASN A 27 -11.93 -6.33 -16.97
CA ASN A 27 -11.83 -7.72 -17.46
C ASN A 27 -10.47 -8.40 -17.17
N LEU A 28 -9.69 -7.89 -16.23
CA LEU A 28 -8.41 -8.48 -15.84
C LEU A 28 -8.66 -9.66 -14.90
N PRO A 29 -8.32 -10.91 -15.29
CA PRO A 29 -8.66 -12.10 -14.52
C PRO A 29 -8.11 -12.09 -13.09
N HIS A 30 -6.91 -11.52 -12.92
CA HIS A 30 -6.24 -11.45 -11.63
C HIS A 30 -6.92 -10.52 -10.63
N ARG A 31 -7.64 -9.50 -11.11
CA ARG A 31 -8.43 -8.58 -10.27
C ARG A 31 -9.76 -9.19 -9.83
N THR A 32 -10.23 -10.27 -10.45
CA THR A 32 -11.60 -10.81 -10.26
C THR A 32 -12.00 -11.00 -8.81
N ASN A 33 -11.07 -11.32 -7.91
CA ASN A 33 -11.38 -11.56 -6.51
C ASN A 33 -10.78 -10.51 -5.55
N GLY A 34 -10.15 -9.45 -6.05
CA GLY A 34 -9.30 -8.55 -5.26
C GLY A 34 -7.83 -8.98 -5.26
N ASP A 35 -6.98 -8.18 -4.62
CA ASP A 35 -5.55 -8.42 -4.60
C ASP A 35 -5.17 -9.56 -3.66
N PHE A 36 -4.03 -10.19 -3.94
CA PHE A 36 -3.56 -11.38 -3.23
C PHE A 36 -3.39 -11.19 -1.72
N ASP A 37 -3.14 -9.96 -1.28
CA ASP A 37 -2.83 -9.55 0.09
C ASP A 37 -4.07 -9.12 0.88
N GLU A 38 -5.22 -9.04 0.22
CA GLU A 38 -6.54 -8.91 0.84
C GLU A 38 -7.05 -10.25 1.40
N PHE A 39 -6.28 -11.34 1.19
CA PHE A 39 -6.59 -12.71 1.59
C PHE A 39 -5.66 -13.23 2.69
N PRO A 40 -6.11 -14.25 3.45
CA PRO A 40 -7.49 -14.76 3.48
C PRO A 40 -8.43 -13.79 4.20
N ALA A 41 -9.70 -13.76 3.77
CA ALA A 41 -10.75 -13.13 4.57
C ALA A 41 -10.87 -13.84 5.93
N ARG A 42 -11.00 -13.06 7.00
CA ARG A 42 -10.97 -13.58 8.37
C ARG A 42 -11.93 -12.86 9.30
N SER A 43 -12.41 -13.58 10.31
CA SER A 43 -13.24 -13.02 11.37
C SER A 43 -12.37 -12.21 12.34
N VAL A 44 -12.71 -10.94 12.55
CA VAL A 44 -11.99 -10.06 13.47
C VAL A 44 -12.96 -9.43 14.46
N THR A 45 -12.62 -9.51 15.75
CA THR A 45 -13.40 -8.88 16.83
C THR A 45 -12.69 -7.63 17.36
N ILE A 46 -13.38 -6.51 17.30
CA ILE A 46 -13.04 -5.28 18.04
C ILE A 46 -13.78 -5.33 19.37
N THR A 47 -13.03 -5.49 20.45
CA THR A 47 -13.57 -5.77 21.80
C THR A 47 -13.99 -4.52 22.57
N ARG A 48 -13.60 -3.33 22.11
CA ARG A 48 -13.89 -2.05 22.77
C ARG A 48 -14.30 -1.01 21.76
N SER A 49 -15.30 -0.21 22.11
CA SER A 49 -15.64 0.96 21.32
C SER A 49 -14.49 1.97 21.32
N PHE A 50 -14.32 2.68 20.22
CA PHE A 50 -13.38 3.78 20.06
C PHE A 50 -14.09 4.98 19.41
N HIS A 51 -13.46 6.14 19.35
CA HIS A 51 -13.95 7.24 18.53
C HIS A 51 -13.00 7.48 17.37
N ILE A 52 -13.51 7.75 16.18
CA ILE A 52 -12.71 8.09 15.00
C ILE A 52 -13.15 9.43 14.42
N ALA A 53 -12.20 10.20 13.88
CA ALA A 53 -12.52 11.45 13.20
C ALA A 53 -13.45 11.17 12.01
N THR A 54 -14.49 12.00 11.87
CA THR A 54 -15.50 11.82 10.80
C THR A 54 -14.94 12.06 9.41
N THR A 55 -13.84 12.79 9.32
CA THR A 55 -13.10 13.14 8.11
C THR A 55 -11.61 12.92 8.35
N GLU A 56 -10.81 13.02 7.30
CA GLU A 56 -9.36 13.19 7.38
C GLU A 56 -9.01 14.49 8.12
N ILE A 57 -7.77 14.55 8.61
CA ILE A 57 -7.20 15.75 9.20
C ILE A 57 -6.98 16.80 8.10
N THR A 58 -7.44 18.02 8.34
CA THR A 58 -7.29 19.11 7.37
C THR A 58 -6.00 19.89 7.57
N ASN A 59 -5.60 20.67 6.57
CA ASN A 59 -4.46 21.59 6.70
C ASN A 59 -4.57 22.50 7.93
N ALA A 60 -5.72 23.15 8.15
CA ALA A 60 -5.91 24.03 9.30
C ALA A 60 -5.86 23.31 10.66
N GLN A 61 -6.14 22.01 10.70
CA GLN A 61 -5.98 21.21 11.91
C GLN A 61 -4.52 20.84 12.13
N PHE A 62 -3.85 20.33 11.09
CA PHE A 62 -2.45 19.93 11.16
C PHE A 62 -1.51 21.10 11.48
N GLU A 63 -1.78 22.28 10.93
CA GLU A 63 -0.95 23.48 11.14
C GLU A 63 -1.05 24.07 12.54
N GLN A 64 -1.99 23.61 13.38
CA GLN A 64 -1.95 23.92 14.81
C GLN A 64 -0.83 23.18 15.54
N PHE A 65 -0.42 22.02 15.02
CA PHE A 65 0.71 21.22 15.50
C PHE A 65 2.02 21.70 14.85
N ASP A 66 2.06 21.77 13.52
CA ASP A 66 3.22 22.27 12.78
C ASP A 66 2.83 23.41 11.82
N PRO A 67 2.94 24.67 12.27
CA PRO A 67 2.63 25.83 11.43
C PRO A 67 3.51 25.94 10.18
N ASN A 68 4.70 25.33 10.14
CA ASN A 68 5.59 25.40 8.98
C ASN A 68 5.08 24.53 7.83
N HIS A 69 4.24 23.54 8.10
CA HIS A 69 3.61 22.70 7.07
C HIS A 69 2.83 23.51 6.04
N ARG A 70 2.38 24.73 6.40
CA ARG A 70 1.72 25.66 5.48
C ARG A 70 2.53 25.95 4.22
N ALA A 71 3.85 25.82 4.26
CA ALA A 71 4.74 25.97 3.10
C ALA A 71 4.56 24.88 2.03
N LEU A 72 3.91 23.75 2.35
CA LEU A 72 3.62 22.65 1.43
C LEU A 72 2.25 22.75 0.76
N ARG A 73 1.39 23.71 1.16
CA ARG A 73 0.10 23.93 0.51
C ARG A 73 0.25 24.25 -0.97
N GLY A 74 -0.60 23.65 -1.80
CA GLY A 74 -0.54 23.84 -3.24
C GLY A 74 0.73 23.28 -3.89
N LYS A 75 1.59 22.55 -3.16
CA LYS A 75 2.70 21.81 -3.76
C LYS A 75 2.11 20.79 -4.72
N ARG A 76 2.55 20.82 -5.98
CA ARG A 76 1.94 20.06 -7.09
C ARG A 76 0.45 20.39 -7.29
N GLY A 77 -0.03 21.56 -6.87
CA GLY A 77 -1.42 21.98 -7.07
C GLY A 77 -2.46 21.34 -6.14
N PHE A 78 -2.05 20.53 -5.16
CA PHE A 78 -2.96 19.85 -4.22
C PHE A 78 -2.93 20.46 -2.83
N SER A 79 -3.99 20.24 -2.04
CA SER A 79 -4.09 20.58 -0.63
C SER A 79 -3.83 22.07 -0.37
N ASN A 80 -4.60 22.95 -1.00
CA ASN A 80 -4.37 24.40 -0.93
C ASN A 80 -5.19 25.09 0.18
N ALA A 81 -6.47 24.75 0.32
CA ALA A 81 -7.36 25.39 1.29
C ALA A 81 -7.23 24.82 2.72
N ASP A 82 -7.82 25.53 3.69
CA ASP A 82 -7.81 25.19 5.12
C ASP A 82 -8.58 23.90 5.43
N ASP A 83 -9.64 23.64 4.67
CA ASP A 83 -10.57 22.52 4.78
C ASP A 83 -10.23 21.35 3.83
N GLU A 84 -9.10 21.43 3.14
CA GLU A 84 -8.54 20.32 2.37
C GLU A 84 -7.78 19.35 3.27
N ALA A 85 -7.84 18.06 2.91
CA ALA A 85 -7.09 17.00 3.58
C ALA A 85 -5.59 17.33 3.55
N VAL A 86 -4.92 17.20 4.70
CA VAL A 86 -3.47 17.40 4.76
C VAL A 86 -2.77 16.25 4.01
N VAL A 87 -1.84 16.60 3.13
CA VAL A 87 -0.99 15.65 2.38
C VAL A 87 0.47 16.11 2.44
N PHE A 88 1.40 15.30 1.92
CA PHE A 88 2.84 15.45 2.15
C PHE A 88 3.26 15.30 3.61
N VAL A 89 2.53 14.47 4.35
CA VAL A 89 2.87 14.08 5.73
C VAL A 89 3.39 12.65 5.75
N THR A 90 4.50 12.45 6.46
CA THR A 90 5.03 11.10 6.70
C THR A 90 4.18 10.38 7.75
N TRP A 91 4.37 9.06 7.88
CA TRP A 91 3.73 8.30 8.97
C TRP A 91 4.16 8.85 10.34
N HIS A 92 5.43 9.26 10.46
CA HIS A 92 5.98 9.85 11.68
C HIS A 92 5.33 11.19 12.03
N ASP A 93 5.08 12.05 11.05
CA ASP A 93 4.39 13.33 11.26
C ASP A 93 2.97 13.12 11.77
N ALA A 94 2.25 12.14 11.20
CA ALA A 94 0.90 11.80 11.61
C ALA A 94 0.86 11.23 13.05
N MET A 95 1.87 10.44 13.44
CA MET A 95 2.04 9.96 14.82
C MET A 95 2.34 11.11 15.79
N HIS A 96 3.27 12.01 15.46
CA HIS A 96 3.58 13.16 16.30
C HIS A 96 2.38 14.12 16.45
N PHE A 97 1.58 14.29 15.39
CA PHE A 97 0.31 15.02 15.49
C PHE A 97 -0.64 14.38 16.52
N CYS A 98 -0.76 13.05 16.52
CA CYS A 98 -1.58 12.33 17.50
C CYS A 98 -1.04 12.49 18.93
N GLU A 99 0.27 12.42 19.12
CA GLU A 99 0.92 12.64 20.42
C GLU A 99 0.67 14.07 20.93
N TRP A 100 0.91 15.07 20.10
CA TRP A 100 0.63 16.47 20.41
C TRP A 100 -0.85 16.70 20.75
N LEU A 101 -1.77 16.10 19.98
CA LEU A 101 -3.20 16.24 20.24
C LEU A 101 -3.58 15.58 21.56
N SER A 102 -2.90 14.47 21.91
CA SER A 102 -3.09 13.78 23.19
C SER A 102 -2.69 14.65 24.37
N GLU A 103 -1.53 15.30 24.28
CA GLU A 103 -1.05 16.24 25.29
C GLU A 103 -1.97 17.46 25.41
N LYS A 104 -2.37 18.02 24.26
CA LYS A 104 -3.22 19.22 24.19
C LYS A 104 -4.60 19.00 24.80
N GLU A 105 -5.22 17.84 24.57
CA GLU A 105 -6.57 17.55 25.05
C GLU A 105 -6.63 16.70 26.32
N GLY A 106 -5.51 16.14 26.77
CA GLY A 106 -5.47 15.23 27.91
C GLY A 106 -6.24 13.92 27.67
N LYS A 107 -6.29 13.44 26.42
CA LYS A 107 -6.98 12.21 25.99
C LYS A 107 -6.08 11.40 25.06
N PRO A 108 -6.19 10.07 25.00
CA PRO A 108 -5.37 9.27 24.09
C PRO A 108 -5.84 9.45 22.65
N TYR A 109 -4.99 9.98 21.78
CA TYR A 109 -5.14 10.01 20.32
C TYR A 109 -4.03 9.21 19.65
N ARG A 110 -4.36 8.58 18.53
CA ARG A 110 -3.47 7.74 17.74
C ARG A 110 -4.00 7.59 16.32
N LEU A 111 -3.18 7.02 15.44
CA LEU A 111 -3.67 6.47 14.17
C LEU A 111 -4.62 5.28 14.42
N PRO A 112 -5.60 5.05 13.53
CA PRO A 112 -6.38 3.81 13.55
C PRO A 112 -5.46 2.61 13.32
N THR A 113 -5.82 1.47 13.91
CA THR A 113 -5.28 0.22 13.36
C THR A 113 -5.89 -0.04 11.99
N GLU A 114 -5.21 -0.82 11.14
CA GLU A 114 -5.74 -1.22 9.84
C GLU A 114 -7.14 -1.86 9.98
N THR A 115 -7.31 -2.69 11.02
CA THR A 115 -8.59 -3.32 11.33
C THR A 115 -9.66 -2.32 11.75
N GLU A 116 -9.33 -1.35 12.60
CA GLU A 116 -10.29 -0.31 12.98
C GLU A 116 -10.71 0.52 11.77
N TRP A 117 -9.78 0.83 10.88
CA TRP A 117 -10.05 1.54 9.64
C TRP A 117 -11.02 0.76 8.75
N GLU A 118 -10.75 -0.53 8.47
CA GLU A 118 -11.62 -1.34 7.60
C GLU A 118 -13.00 -1.56 8.23
N TYR A 119 -13.06 -1.80 9.54
CA TYR A 119 -14.33 -1.93 10.27
C TYR A 119 -15.16 -0.66 10.16
N ALA A 120 -14.52 0.48 10.37
CA ALA A 120 -15.13 1.80 10.26
C ALA A 120 -15.59 2.10 8.83
N CYS A 121 -14.79 1.76 7.82
CA CYS A 121 -15.10 1.94 6.40
C CYS A 121 -16.36 1.15 6.00
N ARG A 122 -16.38 -0.14 6.34
CA ARG A 122 -17.49 -1.06 6.04
C ARG A 122 -18.79 -0.68 6.74
N ALA A 123 -18.71 -0.17 7.98
CA ALA A 123 -19.87 0.26 8.75
C ALA A 123 -21.04 -0.77 8.78
N GLY A 124 -20.68 -2.05 8.89
CA GLY A 124 -21.61 -3.18 8.93
C GLY A 124 -21.93 -3.83 7.58
N THR A 125 -21.43 -3.32 6.46
CA THR A 125 -21.59 -3.97 5.16
C THR A 125 -20.52 -5.05 4.91
N THR A 126 -20.86 -6.01 4.04
CA THR A 126 -19.95 -7.07 3.57
C THR A 126 -19.64 -6.95 2.08
N SER A 127 -20.18 -5.95 1.40
CA SER A 127 -19.97 -5.64 -0.01
C SER A 127 -18.60 -4.98 -0.25
N HIS A 128 -18.26 -4.79 -1.53
CA HIS A 128 -16.98 -4.20 -1.95
C HIS A 128 -16.78 -2.75 -1.48
N PHE A 129 -17.88 -1.99 -1.37
CA PHE A 129 -17.96 -0.65 -0.80
C PHE A 129 -19.06 -0.60 0.27
N HIS A 130 -19.10 0.46 1.08
CA HIS A 130 -20.24 0.69 1.99
C HIS A 130 -21.54 1.02 1.23
N THR A 131 -21.46 1.33 -0.07
CA THR A 131 -22.59 1.62 -0.97
C THR A 131 -23.12 0.39 -1.71
N GLY A 132 -22.54 -0.79 -1.48
CA GLY A 132 -22.82 -2.02 -2.22
C GLY A 132 -21.63 -2.45 -3.07
N ASP A 133 -21.88 -3.13 -4.19
CA ASP A 133 -20.83 -3.67 -5.07
C ASP A 133 -20.32 -2.64 -6.10
N THR A 134 -20.90 -1.44 -6.13
CA THR A 134 -20.47 -0.33 -6.97
C THR A 134 -20.32 0.94 -6.15
N LEU A 135 -19.43 1.84 -6.60
CA LEU A 135 -19.19 3.13 -5.99
C LEU A 135 -19.81 4.24 -6.86
N PRO A 136 -20.83 4.99 -6.38
CA PRO A 136 -21.47 6.04 -7.16
C PRO A 136 -20.53 7.19 -7.54
N GLU A 137 -20.85 7.90 -8.62
CA GLU A 137 -20.02 9.00 -9.18
C GLU A 137 -19.75 10.14 -8.18
N VAL A 138 -20.61 10.35 -7.19
CA VAL A 138 -20.41 11.35 -6.13
C VAL A 138 -19.16 11.11 -5.27
N PHE A 139 -18.60 9.89 -5.30
CA PHE A 139 -17.35 9.55 -4.63
C PHE A 139 -16.13 9.70 -5.55
N HIS A 140 -16.35 10.04 -6.83
CA HIS A 140 -15.29 10.10 -7.82
C HIS A 140 -14.67 11.51 -7.82
N ASN A 141 -13.44 11.62 -7.34
CA ASN A 141 -12.55 12.75 -7.53
C ASN A 141 -11.29 12.33 -8.33
N ASN A 142 -11.39 12.29 -9.68
CA ASN A 142 -10.31 11.91 -10.61
C ASN A 142 -9.85 10.42 -10.58
N GLN A 143 -10.76 9.45 -10.69
CA GLN A 143 -10.48 8.02 -10.46
C GLN A 143 -9.90 7.33 -11.69
N ARG A 144 -8.62 7.60 -11.91
CA ARG A 144 -7.82 7.01 -12.97
C ARG A 144 -6.39 6.91 -12.51
N LEU A 145 -5.60 6.14 -13.25
CA LEU A 145 -4.18 6.10 -13.04
C LEU A 145 -3.53 7.41 -13.52
N THR A 146 -3.01 8.20 -12.58
CA THR A 146 -2.21 9.39 -12.88
C THR A 146 -0.75 9.11 -12.51
N PHE A 147 0.17 9.42 -13.43
CA PHE A 147 1.60 9.33 -13.15
C PHE A 147 2.05 10.40 -12.14
N PHE A 148 3.25 10.20 -11.61
CA PHE A 148 3.93 11.21 -10.82
C PHE A 148 3.85 12.58 -11.53
N PRO A 149 3.52 13.65 -10.78
CA PRO A 149 3.28 14.96 -11.36
C PRO A 149 4.57 15.52 -11.97
N GLU A 150 4.72 15.31 -13.27
CA GLU A 150 5.81 15.83 -14.09
C GLU A 150 5.23 16.88 -15.06
N PRO A 151 5.54 18.18 -14.90
CA PRO A 151 4.89 19.25 -15.65
C PRO A 151 5.01 19.14 -17.18
N THR A 152 6.07 18.48 -17.65
CA THR A 152 6.39 18.33 -19.08
C THR A 152 5.77 17.08 -19.71
N ARG A 153 5.20 16.19 -18.90
CA ARG A 153 4.67 14.93 -19.39
C ARG A 153 3.24 15.12 -19.88
N VAL A 154 3.03 14.77 -21.15
CA VAL A 154 1.69 14.59 -21.72
C VAL A 154 1.45 13.10 -21.82
N ASP A 155 0.39 12.62 -21.17
CA ASP A 155 0.01 11.22 -21.19
C ASP A 155 -1.43 11.08 -21.69
N GLU A 156 -1.64 10.23 -22.69
CA GLU A 156 -2.93 10.08 -23.39
C GLU A 156 -3.56 11.42 -23.83
N GLY A 157 -2.72 12.40 -24.18
CA GLY A 157 -3.15 13.74 -24.61
C GLY A 157 -3.56 14.67 -23.47
N ARG A 158 -3.39 14.27 -22.20
CA ARG A 158 -3.62 15.12 -21.03
C ARG A 158 -2.32 15.59 -20.41
N ARG A 159 -2.33 16.80 -19.89
CA ARG A 159 -1.24 17.37 -19.12
C ARG A 159 -1.50 17.16 -17.65
N PHE A 160 -0.44 17.30 -16.85
CA PHE A 160 -0.54 17.22 -15.40
C PHE A 160 -1.62 18.15 -14.81
N GLU A 161 -1.78 19.36 -15.34
CA GLU A 161 -2.77 20.32 -14.82
C GLU A 161 -4.21 19.83 -14.99
N ASP A 162 -4.46 18.94 -15.95
CA ASP A 162 -5.77 18.34 -16.18
C ASP A 162 -6.11 17.25 -15.13
N ASP A 163 -5.15 16.90 -14.26
CA ASP A 163 -5.27 15.87 -13.21
C ASP A 163 -5.34 16.48 -11.80
N ILE A 164 -5.17 17.80 -11.68
CA ILE A 164 -5.26 18.51 -10.42
C ILE A 164 -6.73 18.67 -10.05
N VAL A 165 -7.09 18.17 -8.87
CA VAL A 165 -8.43 18.29 -8.29
C VAL A 165 -8.33 18.78 -6.84
N PRO A 166 -9.30 19.57 -6.37
CA PRO A 166 -9.35 19.96 -4.97
C PRO A 166 -9.68 18.74 -4.09
N ILE A 167 -9.18 18.72 -2.86
CA ILE A 167 -9.39 17.60 -1.91
C ILE A 167 -10.04 18.04 -0.58
N PRO A 168 -11.13 18.85 -0.60
CA PRO A 168 -11.85 19.24 0.59
C PRO A 168 -12.40 18.01 1.30
N VAL A 169 -12.31 17.97 2.62
CA VAL A 169 -12.85 16.85 3.39
C VAL A 169 -14.37 16.94 3.51
N GLY A 170 -15.03 15.81 3.78
CA GLY A 170 -16.44 15.72 4.10
C GLY A 170 -17.38 15.92 2.91
N GLN A 171 -16.91 15.75 1.67
CA GLN A 171 -17.72 16.02 0.48
C GLN A 171 -18.52 14.81 0.00
N THR A 172 -18.04 13.59 0.24
CA THR A 172 -18.80 12.40 -0.15
C THR A 172 -19.96 12.14 0.82
N PRO A 173 -21.05 11.46 0.43
CA PRO A 173 -22.03 10.99 1.39
C PRO A 173 -21.36 10.10 2.46
N PRO A 174 -21.71 10.26 3.76
CA PRO A 174 -21.11 9.45 4.79
C PRO A 174 -21.62 8.01 4.74
N ASN A 175 -20.82 7.09 5.24
CA ASN A 175 -21.26 5.71 5.45
C ASN A 175 -22.34 5.62 6.57
N PRO A 176 -22.97 4.46 6.80
CA PRO A 176 -24.01 4.29 7.83
C PRO A 176 -23.62 4.71 9.25
N TRP A 177 -22.33 4.83 9.56
CA TRP A 177 -21.85 5.29 10.86
C TRP A 177 -21.54 6.80 10.91
N GLY A 178 -21.63 7.51 9.79
CA GLY A 178 -21.40 8.95 9.73
C GLY A 178 -19.96 9.33 9.42
N LEU A 179 -19.19 8.45 8.78
CA LEU A 179 -17.82 8.72 8.36
C LEU A 179 -17.79 9.05 6.86
N TYR A 180 -17.08 10.12 6.53
CA TYR A 180 -16.95 10.66 5.19
C TYR A 180 -15.64 10.19 4.55
N ASP A 181 -15.61 10.20 3.22
CA ASP A 181 -14.41 10.03 2.38
C ASP A 181 -13.70 8.68 2.61
N MET A 182 -14.39 7.66 3.14
CA MET A 182 -13.83 6.33 3.38
C MET A 182 -13.52 5.54 2.09
N HIS A 183 -13.84 6.10 0.92
CA HIS A 183 -13.64 5.52 -0.41
C HIS A 183 -13.05 6.57 -1.36
N GLY A 184 -11.87 7.11 -1.02
CA GLY A 184 -11.13 8.05 -1.86
C GLY A 184 -10.73 9.31 -1.12
N ASN A 185 -10.73 10.44 -1.83
CA ASN A 185 -10.12 11.70 -1.41
C ASN A 185 -8.60 11.55 -1.18
N VAL A 186 -8.11 11.05 -0.05
CA VAL A 186 -6.69 10.71 0.15
C VAL A 186 -6.54 9.33 0.79
N GLU A 187 -5.41 8.67 0.53
CA GLU A 187 -5.05 7.46 1.26
C GLU A 187 -4.77 7.83 2.72
N GLU A 188 -5.01 6.91 3.66
CA GLU A 188 -4.89 7.21 5.08
C GLU A 188 -3.93 6.29 5.81
N TRP A 189 -2.95 6.88 6.49
CA TRP A 189 -2.03 6.16 7.35
C TRP A 189 -2.74 5.39 8.47
N CYS A 190 -2.38 4.11 8.61
CA CYS A 190 -2.71 3.27 9.75
C CYS A 190 -1.47 3.01 10.63
N SER A 191 -1.67 2.58 11.88
CA SER A 191 -0.55 2.28 12.79
C SER A 191 0.29 1.07 12.39
N ASP A 192 -0.34 0.13 11.69
CA ASP A 192 0.15 -1.23 11.45
C ASP A 192 1.34 -1.25 10.49
N TRP A 193 2.31 -2.13 10.78
CA TRP A 193 3.27 -2.58 9.77
C TRP A 193 2.57 -3.53 8.81
N TYR A 194 2.75 -3.29 7.52
CA TYR A 194 2.17 -4.09 6.46
C TYR A 194 2.71 -5.52 6.48
N GLY A 195 1.84 -6.46 6.10
CA GLY A 195 2.19 -7.85 5.87
C GLY A 195 0.95 -8.71 5.59
N PRO A 196 1.15 -10.00 5.28
CA PRO A 196 0.04 -10.89 4.93
C PRO A 196 -0.81 -11.18 6.17
N TYR A 197 -2.11 -11.33 5.95
CA TYR A 197 -3.06 -11.75 6.97
C TYR A 197 -2.81 -13.19 7.42
N SER A 198 -3.08 -13.46 8.70
CA SER A 198 -3.29 -14.82 9.18
C SER A 198 -4.71 -15.26 8.86
N GLY A 199 -4.91 -16.55 8.57
CA GLY A 199 -6.24 -17.13 8.37
C GLY A 199 -7.04 -17.35 9.66
N ASP A 200 -6.43 -17.09 10.81
CA ASP A 200 -7.03 -17.30 12.12
C ASP A 200 -8.04 -16.22 12.48
N GLU A 201 -9.02 -16.58 13.31
CA GLU A 201 -9.87 -15.59 13.99
C GLU A 201 -9.03 -14.82 15.02
N VAL A 202 -9.14 -13.50 15.01
CA VAL A 202 -8.29 -12.63 15.84
C VAL A 202 -9.10 -11.54 16.54
N SER A 203 -8.61 -11.09 17.70
CA SER A 203 -9.23 -9.99 18.47
C SER A 203 -8.27 -8.80 18.59
N ASN A 204 -8.71 -7.63 18.15
CA ASN A 204 -7.95 -6.38 18.10
C ASN A 204 -6.50 -6.55 17.57
N PRO A 205 -6.28 -7.10 16.35
CA PRO A 205 -4.94 -7.21 15.79
C PRO A 205 -4.30 -5.82 15.64
N VAL A 206 -2.97 -5.78 15.78
CA VAL A 206 -2.14 -4.54 15.70
C VAL A 206 -1.03 -4.68 14.65
N GLY A 207 -1.26 -5.54 13.67
CA GLY A 207 -0.29 -5.82 12.60
C GLY A 207 0.94 -6.56 13.10
N ARG A 208 2.03 -6.44 12.34
CA ARG A 208 3.33 -7.04 12.66
C ARG A 208 4.16 -6.14 13.56
N MET A 209 5.11 -6.74 14.27
CA MET A 209 6.03 -6.00 15.13
C MET A 209 6.98 -5.10 14.34
N HIS A 210 7.27 -5.46 13.09
CA HIS A 210 8.15 -4.73 12.18
C HIS A 210 7.83 -5.10 10.72
N GLY A 211 8.20 -4.22 9.81
CA GLY A 211 8.13 -4.41 8.36
C GLY A 211 8.81 -3.24 7.66
N ASP A 212 8.87 -3.28 6.33
CA ASP A 212 9.43 -2.19 5.54
C ASP A 212 8.41 -1.06 5.33
N PHE A 213 7.12 -1.41 5.28
CA PHE A 213 6.03 -0.49 4.92
C PHE A 213 5.00 -0.37 6.02
N LYS A 214 4.46 0.84 6.18
CA LYS A 214 3.24 1.10 6.95
C LYS A 214 2.03 0.98 6.05
N VAL A 215 0.93 0.51 6.65
CA VAL A 215 -0.33 0.36 5.93
C VAL A 215 -0.94 1.74 5.61
N THR A 216 -1.41 1.91 4.38
CA THR A 216 -2.38 2.94 4.01
C THR A 216 -3.67 2.28 3.49
N ARG A 217 -4.81 2.97 3.64
CA ARG A 217 -6.13 2.47 3.23
C ARG A 217 -6.96 3.55 2.53
N GLY A 218 -8.00 3.12 1.81
CA GLY A 218 -9.06 3.98 1.26
C GLY A 218 -8.90 4.40 -0.20
N GLY A 219 -7.70 4.24 -0.77
CA GLY A 219 -7.38 4.83 -2.05
C GLY A 219 -7.38 6.37 -1.96
N SER A 220 -7.17 7.04 -3.09
CA SER A 220 -7.14 8.50 -3.13
C SER A 220 -7.80 9.04 -4.38
N HIS A 221 -7.86 10.36 -4.48
CA HIS A 221 -7.86 11.03 -5.77
C HIS A 221 -6.73 10.45 -6.65
N SER A 222 -6.92 10.41 -7.97
CA SER A 222 -5.88 9.91 -8.88
C SER A 222 -5.52 8.42 -8.70
N THR A 223 -6.45 7.61 -8.18
CA THR A 223 -6.38 6.13 -8.22
C THR A 223 -7.64 5.54 -8.85
N GLU A 224 -7.52 4.40 -9.52
CA GLU A 224 -8.68 3.69 -10.11
C GLU A 224 -9.69 3.30 -9.02
N LEU A 225 -10.98 3.23 -9.36
CA LEU A 225 -12.06 2.79 -8.45
C LEU A 225 -11.79 1.44 -7.77
N TYR A 226 -11.00 0.60 -8.43
CA TYR A 226 -10.51 -0.66 -7.88
C TYR A 226 -9.81 -0.50 -6.53
N PHE A 227 -9.04 0.56 -6.32
CA PHE A 227 -8.28 0.79 -5.08
C PHE A 227 -9.10 1.45 -3.97
N LEU A 228 -10.33 1.89 -4.26
CA LEU A 228 -11.21 2.55 -3.29
C LEU A 228 -12.06 1.53 -2.50
N ARG A 229 -11.93 0.23 -2.77
CA ARG A 229 -12.70 -0.85 -2.11
C ARG A 229 -12.39 -0.88 -0.62
N SER A 230 -13.38 -1.24 0.20
CA SER A 230 -13.21 -1.40 1.65
C SER A 230 -12.04 -2.33 2.00
N ALA A 231 -11.85 -3.40 1.23
CA ALA A 231 -10.84 -4.43 1.46
C ALA A 231 -9.45 -4.09 0.94
N ASN A 232 -9.30 -3.15 -0.01
CA ASN A 232 -8.03 -2.90 -0.69
C ASN A 232 -6.96 -2.34 0.26
N ARG A 233 -5.75 -2.89 0.23
CA ARG A 233 -4.69 -2.55 1.16
C ARG A 233 -3.50 -2.03 0.40
N MET A 234 -2.88 -0.98 0.93
CA MET A 234 -1.74 -0.35 0.30
C MET A 234 -0.63 -0.20 1.34
N GLY A 235 0.60 0.02 0.86
CA GLY A 235 1.75 0.18 1.71
C GLY A 235 2.67 1.29 1.21
N THR A 236 3.31 1.97 2.17
CA THR A 236 4.28 3.01 1.87
C THR A 236 5.37 3.01 2.94
N LEU A 237 6.58 3.41 2.56
CA LEU A 237 7.68 3.61 3.50
C LEU A 237 7.26 4.68 4.53
N PRO A 238 7.52 4.50 5.83
CA PRO A 238 7.08 5.45 6.84
C PRO A 238 7.70 6.85 6.69
N GLU A 239 8.83 6.96 6.00
CA GLU A 239 9.52 8.23 5.71
C GLU A 239 9.03 8.94 4.45
N ASP A 240 8.20 8.30 3.62
CA ASP A 240 7.70 8.92 2.39
C ASP A 240 6.57 9.93 2.70
N SER A 241 6.54 11.01 1.92
CA SER A 241 5.58 12.11 2.06
C SER A 241 4.92 12.34 0.70
N SER A 242 3.78 11.69 0.48
CA SER A 242 3.09 11.71 -0.81
C SER A 242 1.98 12.75 -0.87
N TRP A 243 1.73 13.24 -2.08
CA TRP A 243 0.57 14.09 -2.40
C TRP A 243 -0.76 13.31 -2.36
N LEU A 244 -0.70 11.98 -2.29
CA LEU A 244 -1.86 11.08 -2.25
C LEU A 244 -2.24 10.66 -0.84
N ILE A 245 -1.39 10.90 0.17
CA ILE A 245 -1.50 10.29 1.48
C ILE A 245 -1.69 11.37 2.54
N GLY A 246 -2.79 11.26 3.28
CA GLY A 246 -3.07 11.96 4.52
C GLY A 246 -3.33 10.98 5.65
N PHE A 247 -4.20 11.36 6.60
CA PHE A 247 -4.59 10.48 7.70
C PHE A 247 -5.84 10.99 8.42
N ARG A 248 -6.46 10.10 9.20
CA ARG A 248 -7.46 10.45 10.22
C ARG A 248 -7.02 9.88 11.57
N VAL A 249 -7.64 10.37 12.65
CA VAL A 249 -7.24 9.99 14.02
C VAL A 249 -8.33 9.22 14.75
N VAL A 250 -7.90 8.34 15.65
CA VAL A 250 -8.72 7.65 16.64
C VAL A 250 -8.46 8.25 18.01
N GLN A 251 -9.52 8.51 18.78
CA GLN A 251 -9.45 8.77 20.21
C GLN A 251 -9.81 7.50 20.99
N GLY A 252 -8.84 6.98 21.74
CA GLY A 252 -8.97 5.77 22.52
C GLY A 252 -7.63 5.07 22.73
N GLU A 253 -7.54 4.27 23.79
CA GLU A 253 -6.37 3.44 24.05
C GLU A 253 -6.02 2.54 22.86
N ALA A 254 -4.73 2.36 22.61
CA ALA A 254 -4.27 1.36 21.65
C ALA A 254 -4.66 -0.05 22.12
N PRO A 255 -4.98 -0.97 21.19
CA PRO A 255 -5.17 -2.37 21.57
C PRO A 255 -3.93 -2.95 22.24
N LYS A 256 -4.12 -3.80 23.24
CA LYS A 256 -3.02 -4.43 24.00
C LYS A 256 -2.63 -5.81 23.46
N SER A 257 -3.13 -6.17 22.28
CA SER A 257 -2.81 -7.44 21.63
C SER A 257 -1.33 -7.48 21.28
N ALA A 258 -0.72 -8.67 21.39
CA ALA A 258 0.66 -8.84 20.95
C ALA A 258 0.74 -8.69 19.42
N PRO A 259 1.71 -7.92 18.90
CA PRO A 259 1.92 -7.84 17.46
C PRO A 259 2.36 -9.20 16.91
N LEU A 260 2.02 -9.47 15.65
CA LEU A 260 2.49 -10.65 14.95
C LEU A 260 4.02 -10.59 14.78
N PRO A 261 4.72 -11.74 14.79
CA PRO A 261 6.15 -11.76 14.55
C PRO A 261 6.50 -11.20 13.16
N MET A 262 7.73 -10.73 13.03
CA MET A 262 8.30 -10.35 11.74
C MET A 262 8.28 -11.55 10.78
N ILE A 263 8.16 -11.28 9.48
CA ILE A 263 8.30 -12.32 8.45
C ILE A 263 9.79 -12.73 8.42
N ASP A 264 10.11 -13.86 9.05
CA ASP A 264 11.49 -14.38 9.11
C ASP A 264 11.90 -15.12 7.82
N SER A 265 10.92 -15.43 6.94
CA SER A 265 11.21 -16.12 5.69
C SER A 265 11.76 -15.17 4.63
N LYS A 266 13.10 -15.10 4.52
CA LYS A 266 13.76 -14.39 3.43
C LYS A 266 13.30 -14.93 2.06
N PRO A 267 13.21 -14.12 1.00
CA PRO A 267 12.97 -14.63 -0.35
C PRO A 267 14.06 -15.59 -0.85
N LEU A 268 13.76 -16.44 -1.82
CA LEU A 268 14.67 -17.50 -2.31
C LEU A 268 16.05 -16.95 -2.70
N ASN A 269 16.07 -15.83 -3.44
CA ASN A 269 17.29 -15.14 -3.90
C ASN A 269 18.17 -14.59 -2.75
N GLN A 270 17.67 -14.63 -1.50
CA GLN A 270 18.36 -14.19 -0.28
C GLN A 270 18.65 -15.34 0.70
N ARG A 271 18.19 -16.56 0.42
CA ARG A 271 18.44 -17.75 1.26
C ARG A 271 19.80 -18.35 0.95
N SER A 272 20.45 -18.89 1.99
CA SER A 272 21.68 -19.69 1.87
C SER A 272 22.79 -19.02 1.05
N VAL A 273 22.92 -17.69 1.13
CA VAL A 273 23.94 -16.93 0.42
C VAL A 273 25.27 -17.10 1.13
N LEU A 274 26.27 -17.66 0.44
CA LEU A 274 27.63 -17.78 0.95
C LEU A 274 28.18 -16.41 1.33
N GLN A 275 28.63 -16.25 2.57
CA GLN A 275 29.17 -15.00 3.11
C GLN A 275 30.69 -14.86 2.91
N THR A 276 31.34 -15.89 2.37
CA THR A 276 32.77 -15.87 2.05
C THR A 276 32.99 -15.35 0.64
N THR A 277 34.05 -14.58 0.42
CA THR A 277 34.50 -14.19 -0.91
C THR A 277 34.83 -15.43 -1.74
N GLY A 278 34.37 -15.45 -2.99
CA GLY A 278 34.61 -16.56 -3.91
C GLY A 278 36.06 -16.62 -4.37
N THR A 279 36.47 -17.79 -4.85
CA THR A 279 37.76 -17.95 -5.56
C THR A 279 37.76 -17.03 -6.79
N PRO A 280 38.86 -16.32 -7.10
CA PRO A 280 38.98 -15.56 -8.34
C PRO A 280 38.60 -16.41 -9.55
N LEU A 281 37.90 -15.81 -10.52
CA LEU A 281 37.57 -16.49 -11.77
C LEU A 281 38.85 -17.07 -12.39
N THR A 282 38.86 -18.36 -12.67
CA THR A 282 39.99 -19.04 -13.31
C THR A 282 40.31 -18.33 -14.64
N PRO A 283 41.59 -18.08 -14.97
CA PRO A 283 41.97 -17.42 -16.22
C PRO A 283 41.31 -18.10 -17.43
N TYR A 284 40.67 -17.29 -18.27
CA TYR A 284 39.91 -17.80 -19.41
C TYR A 284 40.84 -18.30 -20.53
N ASP A 285 40.49 -19.43 -21.15
CA ASP A 285 41.17 -19.96 -22.32
C ASP A 285 40.62 -19.28 -23.59
N ASN A 286 41.36 -18.28 -24.07
CA ASN A 286 40.99 -17.48 -25.26
C ASN A 286 40.88 -18.31 -26.56
N SER A 287 41.22 -19.61 -26.55
CA SER A 287 41.02 -20.51 -27.69
C SER A 287 39.62 -21.14 -27.74
N LYS A 288 38.78 -20.96 -26.71
CA LYS A 288 37.43 -21.52 -26.64
C LYS A 288 36.35 -20.44 -26.84
N PRO A 289 35.14 -20.81 -27.30
CA PRO A 289 34.00 -19.90 -27.34
C PRO A 289 33.65 -19.37 -25.95
N TYR A 290 33.62 -18.04 -25.81
CA TYR A 290 33.36 -17.34 -24.54
C TYR A 290 31.88 -17.39 -24.11
N PHE A 291 30.98 -17.64 -25.06
CA PHE A 291 29.54 -17.65 -24.81
C PHE A 291 29.00 -19.09 -24.81
N VAL A 292 28.44 -19.51 -23.68
CA VAL A 292 27.75 -20.79 -23.48
C VAL A 292 26.31 -20.79 -23.98
N GLY A 293 25.86 -19.69 -24.59
CA GLY A 293 24.50 -19.47 -25.06
C GLY A 293 23.64 -18.62 -24.10
N PRO A 294 22.42 -18.26 -24.52
CA PRO A 294 21.50 -17.49 -23.67
C PRO A 294 21.05 -18.33 -22.49
N ARG A 295 21.15 -17.79 -21.27
CA ARG A 295 20.63 -18.40 -20.04
C ARG A 295 19.43 -17.60 -19.56
N GLN A 296 18.27 -18.24 -19.47
CA GLN A 296 17.06 -17.61 -18.94
C GLN A 296 17.18 -17.42 -17.42
N TYR A 297 17.07 -16.17 -16.96
CA TYR A 297 17.06 -15.81 -15.54
C TYR A 297 15.67 -15.36 -15.05
N VAL A 298 14.82 -14.83 -15.92
CA VAL A 298 13.41 -14.55 -15.62
C VAL A 298 12.65 -15.87 -15.67
N LYS A 299 12.52 -16.51 -14.50
CA LYS A 299 11.86 -17.81 -14.31
C LYS A 299 10.68 -17.64 -13.36
N ILE A 300 9.59 -17.08 -13.90
CA ILE A 300 8.30 -16.88 -13.23
C ILE A 300 7.30 -17.85 -13.86
N ALA A 301 6.48 -18.52 -13.05
CA ALA A 301 5.45 -19.40 -13.57
C ALA A 301 4.40 -18.58 -14.36
N PRO A 302 3.86 -19.08 -15.50
CA PRO A 302 2.88 -18.32 -16.29
C PRO A 302 1.60 -17.94 -15.52
N ASP A 303 1.26 -18.72 -14.49
CA ASP A 303 0.12 -18.55 -13.58
C ASP A 303 0.51 -17.84 -12.27
N ALA A 304 1.75 -17.35 -12.14
CA ALA A 304 2.17 -16.62 -10.97
C ALA A 304 1.37 -15.32 -10.82
N TYR A 305 0.83 -15.16 -9.62
CA TYR A 305 0.15 -13.96 -9.16
C TYR A 305 0.56 -13.69 -7.72
N GLY A 306 0.43 -12.44 -7.28
CA GLY A 306 0.93 -11.98 -6.00
C GLY A 306 2.19 -11.12 -6.18
N PRO A 307 3.19 -11.16 -5.28
CA PRO A 307 4.36 -10.27 -5.33
C PRO A 307 5.30 -10.55 -6.54
N LEU A 308 4.93 -11.47 -7.43
CA LEU A 308 5.63 -11.82 -8.66
C LEU A 308 4.62 -11.99 -9.79
N PHE A 309 4.90 -11.35 -10.93
CA PHE A 309 3.97 -11.30 -12.05
C PHE A 309 4.57 -11.90 -13.33
N GLY A 310 3.78 -12.74 -14.02
CA GLY A 310 4.23 -13.45 -15.23
C GLY A 310 4.20 -12.61 -16.52
N PHE A 311 3.56 -11.43 -16.53
CA PHE A 311 3.13 -10.77 -17.78
C PHE A 311 4.15 -9.77 -18.34
N HIS A 312 4.62 -8.81 -17.54
CA HIS A 312 5.50 -7.74 -18.02
C HIS A 312 6.77 -7.69 -17.17
N ASN A 313 7.93 -7.93 -17.79
CA ASN A 313 9.22 -7.99 -17.11
C ASN A 313 10.27 -7.19 -17.92
N HIS A 314 10.88 -6.15 -17.32
CA HIS A 314 11.74 -5.22 -18.05
C HIS A 314 12.82 -4.56 -17.17
N VAL A 315 13.75 -3.84 -17.82
CA VAL A 315 14.92 -3.17 -17.23
C VAL A 315 15.78 -4.08 -16.32
N PRO A 316 16.26 -5.22 -16.84
CA PRO A 316 17.06 -6.12 -16.04
C PRO A 316 18.45 -5.55 -15.74
N GLY A 317 18.86 -5.64 -14.47
CA GLY A 317 20.22 -5.44 -14.01
C GLY A 317 20.85 -6.76 -13.57
N ILE A 318 22.14 -6.97 -13.85
CA ILE A 318 22.91 -8.11 -13.35
C ILE A 318 24.11 -7.60 -12.58
N ALA A 319 24.26 -8.05 -11.34
CA ALA A 319 25.38 -7.71 -10.47
C ALA A 319 26.20 -8.97 -10.13
N ALA A 320 27.52 -8.89 -10.30
CA ALA A 320 28.43 -9.89 -9.77
C ALA A 320 28.60 -9.68 -8.25
N CYS A 321 28.36 -10.74 -7.48
CA CYS A 321 28.47 -10.72 -6.03
C CYS A 321 29.88 -11.13 -5.58
N PRO A 322 30.40 -10.63 -4.43
CA PRO A 322 31.72 -10.98 -3.92
C PRO A 322 31.95 -12.49 -3.69
N ASN A 323 30.87 -13.25 -3.46
CA ASN A 323 30.91 -14.70 -3.25
C ASN A 323 30.97 -15.50 -4.57
N GLY A 324 31.04 -14.83 -5.72
CA GLY A 324 31.06 -15.44 -7.05
C GLY A 324 29.67 -15.70 -7.66
N ASP A 325 28.58 -15.41 -6.94
CA ASP A 325 27.23 -15.48 -7.49
C ASP A 325 27.00 -14.34 -8.52
N LEU A 326 26.02 -14.53 -9.40
CA LEU A 326 25.39 -13.43 -10.12
C LEU A 326 23.97 -13.21 -9.57
N LEU A 327 23.59 -11.96 -9.36
CA LEU A 327 22.24 -11.56 -8.98
C LEU A 327 21.62 -10.78 -10.13
N ALA A 328 20.55 -11.32 -10.71
CA ALA A 328 19.73 -10.62 -11.69
C ALA A 328 18.50 -10.03 -10.98
N ILE A 329 18.18 -8.78 -11.29
CA ILE A 329 17.07 -8.02 -10.71
C ILE A 329 16.33 -7.34 -11.86
N TRP A 330 15.00 -7.33 -11.83
CA TRP A 330 14.18 -6.65 -12.85
C TRP A 330 12.83 -6.23 -12.27
N TYR A 331 12.16 -5.30 -12.95
CA TYR A 331 10.77 -4.96 -12.67
C TYR A 331 9.84 -6.05 -13.19
N THR A 332 8.90 -6.46 -12.36
CA THR A 332 7.81 -7.40 -12.70
C THR A 332 6.47 -6.72 -12.40
N CYS A 333 5.56 -6.73 -13.36
CA CYS A 333 4.22 -6.18 -13.21
C CYS A 333 3.25 -6.85 -14.19
N ILE A 334 1.96 -6.51 -14.08
CA ILE A 334 0.96 -6.94 -15.06
C ILE A 334 0.83 -5.88 -16.16
N ARG A 335 0.75 -4.62 -15.75
CA ARG A 335 0.79 -3.44 -16.61
C ARG A 335 1.96 -2.58 -16.16
N GLU A 336 2.71 -2.01 -17.13
CA GLU A 336 3.85 -1.13 -16.85
C GLU A 336 3.51 0.00 -15.88
N ARG A 337 2.29 0.52 -16.00
CA ARG A 337 1.78 1.65 -15.22
C ARG A 337 0.99 1.21 -13.99
N GLY A 338 0.75 -0.08 -13.85
CA GLY A 338 -0.07 -0.60 -12.77
C GLY A 338 0.59 -0.43 -11.41
N ARG A 339 -0.23 -0.36 -10.36
CA ARG A 339 0.25 -0.25 -8.97
C ARG A 339 0.76 -1.60 -8.41
N GLU A 340 0.59 -2.67 -9.17
CA GLU A 340 1.14 -4.00 -8.91
C GLU A 340 2.62 -4.15 -9.31
N LEU A 341 3.41 -3.07 -9.32
CA LEU A 341 4.82 -3.14 -9.69
C LEU A 341 5.64 -3.71 -8.53
N ALA A 342 6.41 -4.76 -8.80
CA ALA A 342 7.37 -5.31 -7.86
C ALA A 342 8.77 -5.44 -8.48
N LEU A 343 9.78 -5.59 -7.65
CA LEU A 343 11.11 -6.02 -8.04
C LEU A 343 11.25 -7.53 -7.78
N ALA A 344 11.57 -8.26 -8.84
CA ALA A 344 11.92 -9.68 -8.75
C ALA A 344 13.42 -9.87 -8.86
N ALA A 345 13.92 -10.98 -8.30
CA ALA A 345 15.30 -11.37 -8.49
C ALA A 345 15.47 -12.88 -8.65
N SER A 346 16.49 -13.24 -9.42
CA SER A 346 17.02 -14.60 -9.56
C SER A 346 18.50 -14.58 -9.26
N ARG A 347 19.00 -15.65 -8.64
CA ARG A 347 20.41 -15.81 -8.34
C ARG A 347 20.99 -16.99 -9.13
N LEU A 348 22.14 -16.76 -9.74
CA LEU A 348 23.00 -17.81 -10.28
C LEU A 348 24.09 -18.05 -9.25
N ARG A 349 24.06 -19.23 -8.61
CA ARG A 349 25.08 -19.59 -7.62
C ARG A 349 26.44 -19.77 -8.29
N ALA A 350 27.51 -19.41 -7.60
CA ALA A 350 28.87 -19.67 -8.05
C ALA A 350 29.04 -21.14 -8.48
N GLY A 351 29.50 -21.36 -9.71
CA GLY A 351 29.67 -22.71 -10.28
C GLY A 351 28.38 -23.38 -10.79
N ALA A 352 27.21 -22.78 -10.63
CA ALA A 352 25.96 -23.31 -11.18
C ALA A 352 25.79 -22.96 -12.67
N GLU A 353 25.08 -23.84 -13.38
CA GLU A 353 24.74 -23.62 -14.80
C GLU A 353 23.37 -22.96 -14.99
N GLN A 354 22.48 -23.08 -14.01
CA GLN A 354 21.10 -22.61 -14.08
C GLN A 354 20.78 -21.58 -13.00
N TRP A 355 20.02 -20.55 -13.40
CA TRP A 355 19.43 -19.59 -12.48
C TRP A 355 18.36 -20.25 -11.61
N GLU A 356 18.30 -19.86 -10.34
CA GLU A 356 17.18 -20.19 -9.44
C GLU A 356 15.85 -19.64 -10.00
N PRO A 357 14.69 -20.20 -9.61
CA PRO A 357 13.41 -19.54 -9.81
C PRO A 357 13.42 -18.11 -9.26
N ALA A 358 12.65 -17.23 -9.89
CA ALA A 358 12.52 -15.86 -9.40
C ALA A 358 11.81 -15.84 -8.03
N SER A 359 12.22 -14.91 -7.17
CA SER A 359 11.51 -14.57 -5.93
C SER A 359 11.43 -13.05 -5.77
N PRO A 360 10.46 -12.54 -4.97
CA PRO A 360 10.40 -11.11 -4.68
C PRO A 360 11.72 -10.62 -4.10
N LEU A 361 12.21 -9.50 -4.61
CA LEU A 361 13.32 -8.76 -4.02
C LEU A 361 12.79 -7.66 -3.11
N TRP A 362 11.84 -6.88 -3.63
CA TRP A 362 11.19 -5.79 -2.94
C TRP A 362 9.83 -5.56 -3.62
N ASP A 363 8.77 -5.43 -2.83
CA ASP A 363 7.39 -5.34 -3.33
C ASP A 363 6.63 -4.36 -2.44
N ALA A 364 6.41 -3.16 -2.97
CA ALA A 364 5.68 -2.11 -2.28
C ALA A 364 4.18 -2.29 -2.60
N PRO A 365 3.32 -2.57 -1.60
CA PRO A 365 1.93 -2.94 -1.86
C PRO A 365 1.15 -1.79 -2.50
N ASP A 366 0.58 -2.06 -3.69
CA ASP A 366 -0.18 -1.11 -4.49
C ASP A 366 0.52 0.24 -4.73
N ARG A 367 1.84 0.17 -4.97
CA ARG A 367 2.70 1.32 -5.23
C ARG A 367 3.56 1.06 -6.47
N ASN A 368 3.46 1.94 -7.47
CA ASN A 368 4.37 1.97 -8.63
C ASN A 368 5.54 2.93 -8.35
#